data_AF-A0AB38TK76-F1
#
_entry.id   AF-A0AB38TK76-F1
#
_cell.length_a   1.000
_cell.length_b   1.000
_cell.length_c   1.000
_cell.angle_alpha   90.00
_cell.angle_beta   90.00
_cell.angle_gamma   90.00
#
_symmetry.space_group_name_H-M   'P 1'
#
loop_
_entity.id
_entity.type
_entity.pdbx_description
1 polymer ?
#
loop_
_entity_poly.entity_id
_entity_poly.type
_entity_poly.pdbx_seq_one_letter_code
_entity_poly.pdbx_strand_id
1 'polypeptide(L)' 'MAIEQVCPAGVLPSEEWVTGYYGPEPIYEGEALAKAIIETVERLTK' A
#
# COMPACT_ATOMS: atom_id res chain seq x y z
N MET A 1 7.64 -3.64 -12.69
CA MET A 1 7.77 -2.26 -12.17
C MET A 1 7.05 -2.24 -10.85
N ALA A 2 7.73 -1.85 -9.78
CA ALA A 2 7.15 -1.79 -8.44
C ALA A 2 6.55 -0.39 -8.22
N ILE A 3 5.47 -0.31 -7.46
CA ILE A 3 4.76 0.94 -7.15
C ILE A 3 5.61 1.82 -6.23
N GLU A 4 6.39 1.22 -5.31
CA GLU A 4 7.34 1.93 -4.45
C GLU A 4 8.39 2.75 -5.21
N GLN A 5 8.69 2.40 -6.47
CA GLN A 5 9.66 3.12 -7.31
C GLN A 5 9.09 4.40 -7.93
N VAL A 6 7.77 4.51 -8.01
CA VAL A 6 7.07 5.65 -8.63
C VAL A 6 6.31 6.50 -7.60
N CYS A 7 6.04 5.96 -6.41
CA CYS A 7 5.36 6.67 -5.35
C CYS A 7 6.33 7.48 -4.46
N PRO A 8 5.89 8.65 -3.96
CA PRO A 8 6.63 9.37 -2.92
C PRO A 8 6.86 8.52 -1.66
N ALA A 9 7.95 8.80 -0.95
CA ALA A 9 8.24 8.17 0.33
C ALA A 9 7.09 8.36 1.32
N GLY A 10 6.72 7.29 2.04
CA GLY A 10 5.64 7.29 3.02
C GLY A 10 4.24 7.04 2.46
N VAL A 11 4.09 6.88 1.13
CA VAL A 11 2.81 6.47 0.51
C VAL A 11 2.55 4.97 0.69
N LEU A 12 3.60 4.15 0.66
CA LEU A 12 3.52 2.70 0.88
C LEU A 12 4.20 2.30 2.21
N PRO A 13 3.72 1.23 2.86
CA PRO A 13 4.50 0.50 3.87
C PRO A 13 5.80 -0.07 3.28
N SER A 14 6.72 -0.53 4.13
CA SER A 14 7.94 -1.20 3.64
C SER A 14 7.61 -2.47 2.83
N GLU A 15 8.49 -2.83 1.89
CA GLU A 15 8.40 -4.06 1.10
C GLU A 15 8.22 -5.31 1.97
N GLU A 16 8.95 -5.39 3.10
CA GLU A 16 8.83 -6.47 4.09
C GLU A 16 7.41 -6.57 4.68
N TRP A 17 6.77 -5.42 4.90
CA TRP A 17 5.41 -5.34 5.44
C TRP A 17 4.39 -5.73 4.37
N VAL A 18 4.53 -5.21 3.15
CA VAL A 18 3.65 -5.59 2.02
C VAL A 18 3.75 -7.09 1.74
N THR A 19 4.98 -7.62 1.69
CA THR A 19 5.24 -9.05 1.45
C THR A 19 4.65 -9.93 2.55
N GLY A 20 4.78 -9.52 3.82
CA GLY A 20 4.26 -10.28 4.95
C GLY A 20 2.74 -10.31 5.06
N TYR A 21 2.03 -9.28 4.57
CA TYR A 21 0.58 -9.13 4.72
C TYR A 21 -0.24 -9.36 3.44
N TYR A 22 0.34 -9.11 2.26
CA TYR A 22 -0.35 -9.18 0.97
C TYR A 22 0.32 -10.19 0.04
N GLY A 23 1.65 -10.11 -0.12
CA GLY A 23 2.45 -11.04 -0.91
C GLY A 23 3.58 -10.35 -1.68
N PRO A 24 4.47 -11.13 -2.33
CA PRO A 24 5.70 -10.61 -2.93
C PRO A 24 5.54 -10.03 -4.35
N GLU A 25 4.47 -10.35 -5.08
CA GLU A 25 4.24 -9.85 -6.42
C GLU A 25 3.89 -8.34 -6.44
N PRO A 26 4.32 -7.58 -7.48
CA PRO A 26 4.10 -6.12 -7.55
C PRO A 26 2.64 -5.66 -7.44
N ILE A 27 1.68 -6.53 -7.74
CA ILE A 27 0.25 -6.23 -7.60
C ILE A 27 -0.14 -5.96 -6.14
N TYR A 28 0.56 -6.58 -5.18
CA TYR A 28 0.26 -6.52 -3.76
C TYR A 28 0.62 -5.19 -3.11
N GLU A 29 1.60 -4.46 -3.67
CA GLU A 29 1.80 -3.05 -3.32
C GLU A 29 0.56 -2.20 -3.64
N GLY A 30 -0.12 -2.52 -4.75
CA GLY A 30 -1.33 -1.83 -5.18
C GLY A 30 -2.52 -2.12 -4.26
N GLU A 31 -2.66 -3.36 -3.82
CA GLU A 31 -3.67 -3.77 -2.85
C GLU A 31 -3.43 -3.10 -1.48
N ALA A 32 -2.18 -3.06 -1.02
CA ALA A 32 -1.81 -2.38 0.22
C ALA A 32 -2.13 -0.88 0.18
N LEU A 33 -1.83 -0.22 -0.94
CA LEU A 33 -2.16 1.19 -1.15
C LEU A 33 -3.67 1.43 -1.15
N ALA A 34 -4.43 0.61 -1.90
CA ALA A 34 -5.88 0.74 -1.99
C ALA A 34 -6.55 0.62 -0.62
N LYS A 35 -6.11 -0.37 0.19
CA LYS A 35 -6.62 -0.56 1.55
C LYS A 35 -6.34 0.65 2.44
N ALA A 36 -5.11 1.17 2.44
CA ALA A 36 -4.74 2.33 3.25
C ALA A 36 -5.56 3.59 2.88
N ILE A 37 -5.85 3.79 1.60
CA ILE A 37 -6.71 4.87 1.13
C ILE A 37 -8.14 4.69 1.66
N ILE A 38 -8.73 3.51 1.50
CA ILE A 38 -10.09 3.21 1.95
C ILE A 38 -10.22 3.45 3.46
N GLU A 39 -9.33 2.87 4.27
CA GLU A 39 -9.33 3.04 5.72
C GLU A 39 -9.19 4.51 6.15
N THR A 40 -8.38 5.28 5.41
CA THR A 40 -8.23 6.71 5.66
C THR A 40 -9.50 7.48 5.35
N VAL A 41 -10.13 7.22 4.20
CA VAL A 41 -11.40 7.86 3.83
C VAL A 41 -12.48 7.52 4.84
N GLU A 42 -12.65 6.24 5.17
CA GLU A 42 -13.64 5.80 6.17
C GLU A 42 -13.44 6.47 7.54
N ARG A 43 -12.19 6.68 7.96
CA ARG A 43 -11.89 7.40 9.21
C ARG A 43 -12.25 8.89 9.14
N LEU A 44 -12.12 9.51 7.96
CA LEU A 44 -12.39 10.94 7.76
C LEU A 44 -13.87 11.24 7.47
N THR A 45 -14.64 10.26 6.98
CA THR A 45 -16.05 10.42 6.63
C THR A 45 -17.02 9.84 7.67
N LYS A 46 -16.49 9.40 8.83
CA LYS A 46 -17.29 8.97 9.98
C LYS A 46 -17.63 10.14 10.92
#